data_AF-A0A8T6I4W1-F1
#
_entry.id   AF-A0A8T6I4W1-F1
#
_cell.length_a   1.000
_cell.length_b   1.000
_cell.length_c   1.000
_cell.angle_alpha   90.00
_cell.angle_beta   90.00
_cell.angle_gamma   90.00
#
_symmetry.space_group_name_H-M   'P 1'
#
loop_
_entity.id
_entity.type
_entity.pdbx_description
1 polymer ?
#
loop_
_entity_poly.entity_id
_entity_poly.type
_entity_poly.pdbx_seq_one_letter_code
_entity_poly.pdbx_strand_id
1 'polypeptide(L)'
;MPEHRATMGNVAYVDFFHACRAGFLTLVFVSLGRLLDHDQRSLGLKHLHEVLVEHGYGKEGGLVDSLLSSNGDLIERIRGIRNKAAAHTDREMTREDVYKKFGVTPNEIRDLVGAVVDVVNDVEESLYSSGSLISSGERQERATMSLLRCLKDAAWDDSV
;
A
#
# COMPACT_ATOMS: atom_id res chain seq x y z
N MET A 1 -12.32 16.62 -5.26
CA MET A 1 -12.30 16.30 -3.80
C MET A 1 -13.03 17.33 -2.93
N PRO A 2 -12.91 18.66 -3.13
CA PRO A 2 -13.67 19.63 -2.33
C PRO A 2 -15.20 19.45 -2.42
N GLU A 3 -15.69 18.93 -3.56
CA GLU A 3 -17.12 18.81 -3.87
C GLU A 3 -17.86 17.67 -3.13
N HIS A 4 -17.17 16.61 -2.68
CA HIS A 4 -17.79 15.51 -1.92
C HIS A 4 -17.63 15.68 -0.41
N ARG A 5 -16.99 16.76 0.03
CA ARG A 5 -16.67 17.02 1.43
C ARG A 5 -17.92 17.18 2.29
N ALA A 6 -19.01 17.69 1.71
CA ALA A 6 -20.30 17.83 2.37
C ALA A 6 -20.96 16.47 2.65
N THR A 7 -20.96 15.56 1.66
CA THR A 7 -21.50 14.19 1.83
C THR A 7 -20.65 13.35 2.77
N MET A 8 -19.33 13.42 2.66
CA MET A 8 -18.40 12.76 3.58
C MET A 8 -18.45 13.35 4.99
N GLY A 9 -18.89 14.60 5.14
CA GLY A 9 -19.09 15.27 6.43
C GLY A 9 -20.52 15.13 6.99
N ASN A 10 -21.40 14.39 6.32
CA ASN A 10 -22.76 14.16 6.82
C ASN A 10 -22.71 13.23 8.03
N VAL A 11 -23.28 13.67 9.16
CA VAL A 11 -23.28 12.95 10.44
C VAL A 11 -23.81 11.51 10.32
N ALA A 12 -24.69 11.22 9.36
CA ALA A 12 -25.22 9.88 9.12
C ALA A 12 -24.17 8.87 8.61
N TYR A 13 -23.08 9.34 7.97
CA TYR A 13 -22.10 8.49 7.28
C TYR A 13 -20.64 8.84 7.61
N VAL A 14 -20.38 9.99 8.24
CA VAL A 14 -19.03 10.51 8.51
C VAL A 14 -18.18 9.54 9.33
N ASP A 15 -18.79 8.86 10.30
CA ASP A 15 -18.11 7.88 11.15
C ASP A 15 -17.69 6.63 10.38
N PHE A 16 -18.50 6.19 9.41
CA PHE A 16 -18.13 5.10 8.51
C PHE A 16 -16.90 5.47 7.68
N PHE A 17 -16.88 6.67 7.07
CA PHE A 17 -15.73 7.13 6.29
C PHE A 17 -14.48 7.33 7.14
N HIS A 18 -14.61 7.83 8.37
CA HIS A 18 -13.50 7.94 9.32
C HIS A 18 -12.95 6.56 9.73
N ALA A 19 -13.83 5.62 10.05
CA ALA A 19 -13.46 4.26 10.41
C ALA A 19 -12.80 3.52 9.23
N CYS A 20 -13.36 3.62 8.03
CA CYS A 20 -12.78 3.04 6.81
C CYS A 20 -11.39 3.61 6.54
N ARG A 21 -11.19 4.93 6.65
CA ARG A 21 -9.86 5.54 6.44
C ARG A 21 -8.82 4.99 7.41
N ALA A 22 -9.17 4.89 8.70
CA ALA A 22 -8.27 4.34 9.72
C ALA A 22 -8.01 2.83 9.50
N GLY A 23 -9.04 2.07 9.11
CA GLY A 23 -8.96 0.64 8.82
C GLY A 23 -8.09 0.34 7.61
N PHE A 24 -8.33 1.02 6.48
CA PHE A 24 -7.53 0.87 5.26
C PHE A 24 -6.06 1.20 5.50
N LEU A 25 -5.79 2.30 6.20
CA LEU A 25 -4.42 2.70 6.49
C LEU A 25 -3.70 1.63 7.34
N THR A 26 -4.37 1.10 8.36
CA THR A 26 -3.84 0.00 9.18
C THR A 26 -3.55 -1.25 8.34
N LEU A 27 -4.50 -1.63 7.46
CA LEU A 27 -4.34 -2.78 6.57
C LEU A 27 -3.16 -2.61 5.62
N VAL A 28 -2.94 -1.41 5.07
CA VAL A 28 -1.78 -1.12 4.22
C VAL A 28 -0.48 -1.37 4.99
N PHE A 29 -0.35 -0.83 6.21
CA PHE A 29 0.87 -1.05 7.02
C PHE A 29 1.08 -2.51 7.41
N VAL A 30 0.01 -3.25 7.71
CA VAL A 30 0.08 -4.69 8.01
C VAL A 30 0.52 -5.48 6.78
N SER A 31 -0.08 -5.21 5.61
CA SER A 31 0.23 -5.89 4.36
C SER A 31 1.66 -5.60 3.91
N LEU A 32 2.07 -4.33 3.88
CA LEU A 32 3.44 -3.93 3.53
C LEU A 32 4.43 -4.51 4.53
N GLY A 33 4.16 -4.39 5.83
CA GLY A 33 5.03 -4.91 6.86
C GLY A 33 5.20 -6.42 6.80
N ARG A 34 4.22 -7.19 6.31
CA ARG A 34 4.32 -8.64 6.09
C ARG A 34 5.06 -8.99 4.79
N LEU A 35 4.78 -8.26 3.71
CA LEU A 35 5.40 -8.48 2.41
C LEU A 35 6.90 -8.16 2.43
N LEU A 36 7.27 -7.10 3.15
CA LEU A 36 8.64 -6.58 3.28
C LEU A 36 9.34 -7.12 4.53
N ASP A 37 8.76 -8.13 5.18
CA ASP A 37 9.31 -8.70 6.39
C ASP A 37 10.57 -9.54 6.05
N HIS A 38 11.65 -9.29 6.79
CA HIS A 38 12.88 -10.06 6.77
C HIS A 38 12.83 -11.32 7.66
N ASP A 39 11.75 -11.52 8.43
CA ASP A 39 11.55 -12.73 9.23
C ASP A 39 11.43 -13.95 8.31
N GLN A 40 12.27 -14.97 8.57
CA GLN A 40 12.31 -16.24 7.82
C GLN A 40 10.98 -17.02 7.89
N ARG A 41 10.07 -16.67 8.80
CA ARG A 41 8.74 -17.28 8.91
C ARG A 41 7.72 -16.65 7.97
N SER A 42 8.07 -15.56 7.30
CA SER A 42 7.19 -14.86 6.37
C SER A 42 7.58 -15.15 4.92
N LEU A 43 6.58 -15.52 4.11
CA LEU A 43 6.74 -15.65 2.66
C LEU A 43 6.62 -14.25 2.02
N GLY A 44 7.66 -13.44 2.20
CA GLY A 44 7.77 -12.08 1.67
C GLY A 44 8.77 -11.95 0.52
N LEU A 45 9.11 -10.72 0.14
CA LEU A 45 10.06 -10.43 -0.94
C LEU A 45 11.46 -11.02 -0.69
N LYS A 46 11.88 -11.14 0.57
CA LYS A 46 13.13 -11.81 0.91
C LYS A 46 13.15 -13.28 0.47
N HIS A 47 12.04 -13.99 0.69
CA HIS A 47 11.91 -15.37 0.24
C HIS A 47 11.87 -15.47 -1.28
N LEU A 48 11.20 -14.52 -1.95
CA LEU A 48 11.24 -14.41 -3.41
C LEU A 48 12.69 -14.26 -3.93
N HIS A 49 13.48 -13.38 -3.31
CA HIS A 49 14.91 -13.23 -3.62
C HIS A 49 15.67 -14.56 -3.46
N GLU A 50 15.51 -15.24 -2.33
CA GLU A 50 16.19 -16.51 -2.04
C GLU A 50 15.86 -17.58 -3.11
N VAL A 51 14.57 -17.72 -3.46
CA VAL A 51 14.11 -18.67 -4.47
C VAL A 51 14.65 -18.33 -5.86
N LEU A 52 14.64 -17.04 -6.25
CA LEU A 52 15.17 -16.60 -7.54
C LEU A 52 16.66 -16.92 -7.68
N VAL A 53 17.45 -16.63 -6.64
CA VAL A 53 18.89 -16.93 -6.62
C VAL A 53 19.13 -18.44 -6.69
N GLU A 54 18.40 -19.24 -5.91
CA GLU A 54 18.51 -20.69 -5.88
C GLU A 54 18.24 -21.33 -7.26
N HIS A 55 17.32 -20.75 -8.03
CA HIS A 55 16.92 -21.27 -9.35
C HIS A 55 17.69 -20.63 -10.53
N GLY A 56 18.73 -19.85 -10.27
CA GLY A 56 19.59 -19.26 -11.30
C GLY A 56 19.12 -17.93 -11.87
N TYR A 57 18.07 -17.32 -11.32
CA TYR A 57 17.55 -15.99 -11.67
C TYR A 57 18.21 -14.89 -10.84
N GLY A 58 19.55 -14.88 -10.83
CA GLY A 58 20.33 -13.96 -9.98
C GLY A 58 20.14 -12.48 -10.34
N LYS A 59 19.81 -12.18 -11.60
CA LYS A 59 19.53 -10.81 -12.06
C LYS A 59 18.23 -10.30 -11.43
N GLU A 60 17.18 -11.10 -11.51
CA GLU A 60 15.86 -10.82 -10.95
C GLU A 60 15.92 -10.76 -9.41
N GLY A 61 16.68 -11.68 -8.80
CA GLY A 61 17.03 -11.61 -7.38
C GLY A 61 17.67 -10.27 -7.02
N GLY A 62 18.63 -9.79 -7.82
CA GLY A 62 19.27 -8.48 -7.62
C GLY A 62 18.29 -7.30 -7.64
N LEU A 63 17.20 -7.35 -8.42
CA LEU A 63 16.15 -6.33 -8.40
C LEU A 63 15.43 -6.30 -7.05
N VAL A 64 15.09 -7.49 -6.54
CA VAL A 64 14.43 -7.63 -5.24
C VAL A 64 15.33 -7.16 -4.10
N ASP A 65 16.61 -7.52 -4.13
CA ASP A 65 17.58 -7.08 -3.12
C ASP A 65 17.82 -5.57 -3.16
N SER A 66 17.90 -4.99 -4.36
CA SER A 66 18.03 -3.53 -4.55
C SER A 66 16.81 -2.78 -4.01
N LEU A 67 15.59 -3.30 -4.24
CA LEU A 67 14.35 -2.73 -3.70
C LEU A 67 14.37 -2.73 -2.17
N LEU A 68 14.71 -3.86 -1.55
CA LEU A 68 14.75 -4.01 -0.10
C LEU A 68 15.82 -3.09 0.52
N SER A 69 17.01 -3.07 -0.07
CA SER A 69 18.13 -2.26 0.42
C SER A 69 17.87 -0.77 0.28
N SER A 70 17.34 -0.31 -0.86
CA SER A 70 17.07 1.11 -1.13
C SER A 70 15.94 1.68 -0.26
N ASN A 71 15.08 0.81 0.29
CA ASN A 71 13.92 1.21 1.11
C ASN A 71 14.05 0.81 2.58
N GLY A 72 15.21 0.32 3.04
CA GLY A 72 15.38 -0.24 4.39
C GLY A 72 14.86 0.66 5.52
N ASP A 73 15.22 1.94 5.50
CA ASP A 73 14.76 2.91 6.52
C ASP A 73 13.24 3.11 6.51
N LEU A 74 12.61 3.10 5.33
CA LEU A 74 11.16 3.21 5.20
C LEU A 74 10.46 1.93 5.67
N ILE A 75 11.02 0.76 5.31
CA ILE A 75 10.52 -0.56 5.74
C ILE A 75 10.54 -0.66 7.26
N GLU A 76 11.61 -0.23 7.91
CA GLU A 76 11.71 -0.22 9.38
C GLU A 76 10.69 0.71 10.03
N ARG A 77 10.44 1.89 9.46
CA ARG A 77 9.39 2.81 9.95
C ARG A 77 8.00 2.21 9.79
N ILE A 78 7.69 1.58 8.65
CA ILE A 78 6.42 0.87 8.39
C ILE A 78 6.23 -0.27 9.39
N ARG A 79 7.28 -1.04 9.67
CA ARG A 79 7.27 -2.11 10.69
C ARG A 79 7.04 -1.56 12.09
N GLY A 80 7.67 -0.45 12.43
CA GLY A 80 7.45 0.26 13.68
C GLY A 80 5.98 0.65 13.86
N ILE A 81 5.36 1.20 12.82
CA ILE A 81 3.93 1.49 12.78
C ILE A 81 3.10 0.20 12.95
N ARG A 82 3.34 -0.84 12.15
CA ARG A 82 2.62 -2.12 12.24
C ARG A 82 2.67 -2.69 13.67
N ASN A 83 3.87 -2.80 14.24
CA ASN A 83 4.08 -3.41 15.55
C ASN A 83 3.38 -2.63 16.67
N LYS A 84 3.27 -1.30 16.57
CA LYS A 84 2.67 -0.45 17.61
C LYS A 84 1.19 -0.14 17.37
N ALA A 85 0.77 0.02 16.12
CA ALA A 85 -0.60 0.35 15.75
C ALA A 85 -1.52 -0.88 15.67
N ALA A 86 -1.01 -2.04 15.20
CA ALA A 86 -1.81 -3.26 15.07
C ALA A 86 -1.82 -4.11 16.35
N ALA A 87 -0.74 -4.12 17.12
CA ALA A 87 -0.66 -4.93 18.35
C ALA A 87 -1.40 -4.30 19.55
N HIS A 88 -1.85 -3.04 19.47
CA HIS A 88 -2.66 -2.35 20.47
C HIS A 88 -2.24 -2.59 21.95
N THR A 89 -0.94 -2.61 22.21
CA THR A 89 -0.42 -3.05 23.51
C THR A 89 0.30 -1.98 24.31
N ASP A 90 0.57 -0.81 23.71
CA ASP A 90 1.22 0.29 24.42
C ASP A 90 0.19 1.27 24.98
N ARG A 91 -0.09 1.19 26.29
CA ARG A 91 -1.02 2.11 26.97
C ARG A 91 -0.52 3.56 27.00
N GLU A 92 0.76 3.79 26.71
CA GLU A 92 1.43 5.09 26.82
C GLU A 92 1.48 5.88 25.50
N MET A 93 1.11 5.29 24.36
CA MET A 93 1.16 5.96 23.05
C MET A 93 -0.19 5.89 22.32
N THR A 94 -0.68 7.04 21.87
CA THR A 94 -1.85 7.08 20.97
C THR A 94 -1.47 6.63 19.56
N ARG A 95 -2.45 6.25 18.74
CA ARG A 95 -2.21 5.95 17.31
C ARG A 95 -1.61 7.15 16.57
N GLU A 96 -2.05 8.38 16.87
CA GLU A 96 -1.48 9.59 16.28
C GLU A 96 -0.01 9.78 16.65
N ASP A 97 0.37 9.44 17.88
CA ASP A 97 1.77 9.50 18.30
C ASP A 97 2.62 8.45 17.59
N VAL A 98 2.08 7.26 17.33
CA VAL A 98 2.75 6.24 16.51
C VAL A 98 3.01 6.78 15.09
N TYR A 99 1.98 7.31 14.42
CA TYR A 99 2.15 7.86 13.07
C TYR A 99 3.10 9.06 13.03
N LYS A 100 3.05 9.96 14.01
CA LYS A 100 3.99 11.09 14.11
C LYS A 100 5.42 10.63 14.37
N LYS A 101 5.62 9.66 15.25
CA LYS A 101 6.94 9.14 15.63
C LYS A 101 7.66 8.50 14.44
N PHE A 102 6.94 7.69 13.66
CA PHE A 102 7.51 7.00 12.50
C PHE A 102 7.43 7.81 11.21
N GLY A 103 6.61 8.86 11.14
CA GLY A 103 6.69 9.90 10.13
C GLY A 103 6.58 9.42 8.68
N VAL A 104 5.85 8.32 8.42
CA VAL A 104 5.66 7.79 7.06
C VAL A 104 4.56 8.57 6.37
N THR A 105 4.89 9.18 5.23
CA THR A 105 3.97 9.99 4.43
C THR A 105 3.19 9.12 3.43
N PRO A 106 2.00 9.56 2.99
CA PRO A 106 1.26 8.85 1.94
C PRO A 106 2.03 8.71 0.61
N ASN A 107 2.87 9.68 0.26
CA ASN A 107 3.69 9.62 -0.95
C ASN A 107 4.74 8.51 -0.84
N GLU A 108 5.45 8.42 0.29
CA GLU A 108 6.41 7.32 0.51
C GLU A 108 5.74 5.94 0.43
N ILE A 109 4.52 5.79 0.96
CA ILE A 109 3.75 4.55 0.84
C ILE A 109 3.43 4.25 -0.62
N ARG A 110 2.93 5.23 -1.36
CA ARG A 110 2.58 5.08 -2.78
C ARG A 110 3.81 4.70 -3.59
N ASP A 111 4.91 5.40 -3.39
CA ASP A 111 6.14 5.21 -4.15
C ASP A 111 6.76 3.82 -3.84
N LEU A 112 6.69 3.37 -2.58
CA LEU A 112 7.10 2.01 -2.20
C LEU A 112 6.20 0.93 -2.82
N VAL A 113 4.88 1.11 -2.81
CA VAL A 113 3.95 0.19 -3.47
C VAL A 113 4.23 0.12 -4.97
N GLY A 114 4.48 1.27 -5.61
CA GLY A 114 4.89 1.34 -7.01
C GLY A 114 6.15 0.52 -7.28
N ALA A 115 7.21 0.76 -6.50
CA ALA A 115 8.48 0.05 -6.65
C ALA A 115 8.34 -1.48 -6.43
N VAL A 116 7.48 -1.91 -5.50
CA VAL A 116 7.16 -3.33 -5.31
C VAL A 116 6.46 -3.90 -6.54
N VAL A 117 5.46 -3.20 -7.09
CA VAL A 117 4.72 -3.65 -8.28
C VAL A 117 5.66 -3.75 -9.49
N ASP A 118 6.51 -2.75 -9.69
CA ASP A 118 7.47 -2.73 -10.80
C ASP A 118 8.42 -3.94 -10.72
N VAL A 119 9.00 -4.21 -9.55
CA VAL A 119 9.90 -5.36 -9.37
C VAL A 119 9.18 -6.70 -9.58
N VAL A 120 7.96 -6.86 -9.06
CA VAL A 120 7.20 -8.12 -9.26
C VAL A 120 6.85 -8.31 -10.73
N ASN A 121 6.50 -7.25 -11.44
CA ASN A 121 6.22 -7.29 -12.88
C ASN A 121 7.48 -7.64 -13.68
N ASP A 122 8.63 -7.05 -13.36
CA ASP A 122 9.91 -7.36 -14.02
C ASP A 122 10.30 -8.84 -13.82
N VAL A 123 10.07 -9.38 -12.62
CA VAL A 123 10.27 -10.80 -12.31
C VAL A 123 9.30 -11.68 -13.11
N GLU A 124 8.01 -11.32 -13.16
CA GLU A 124 6.98 -12.08 -13.89
C GLU A 124 7.26 -12.13 -15.40
N GLU A 125 7.58 -10.98 -16.00
CA GLU A 125 7.92 -10.87 -17.42
C GLU A 125 9.13 -11.75 -17.76
N SER A 126 10.15 -11.74 -16.89
CA SER A 126 11.38 -12.52 -17.07
C SER A 126 11.13 -14.04 -16.96
N LEU A 127 10.21 -14.47 -16.10
CA LEU A 127 9.93 -15.89 -15.85
C LEU A 127 8.96 -16.51 -16.86
N TYR A 128 7.93 -15.77 -17.26
CA TYR A 128 6.79 -16.35 -17.97
C TYR A 128 6.50 -15.73 -19.33
N SER A 129 7.17 -14.61 -19.67
CA SER A 129 6.86 -13.82 -20.89
C SER A 129 5.36 -13.51 -21.03
N SER A 130 4.61 -13.55 -19.92
CA SER A 130 3.16 -13.35 -19.90
C SER A 130 2.83 -11.89 -19.70
N GLY A 131 1.78 -11.42 -20.37
CA GLY A 131 1.27 -10.05 -20.22
C GLY A 131 0.34 -9.86 -19.02
N SER A 132 0.41 -10.73 -18.00
CA SER A 132 -0.47 -10.66 -16.82
C SER A 132 0.16 -9.78 -15.73
N LEU A 133 0.55 -8.57 -16.12
CA LEU A 133 1.16 -7.60 -15.24
C LEU A 133 0.19 -7.23 -14.12
N ILE A 134 0.71 -7.16 -12.89
CA ILE A 134 0.02 -6.49 -11.79
C ILE A 134 -0.16 -5.04 -12.23
N SER A 135 -1.41 -4.66 -12.49
CA SER A 135 -1.74 -3.32 -12.94
C SER A 135 -1.23 -2.30 -11.92
N SER A 136 -0.42 -1.35 -12.37
CA SER A 136 -0.07 -0.18 -11.59
C SER A 136 -1.37 0.58 -11.23
N GLY A 137 -1.44 1.08 -10.00
CA GLY A 137 -2.65 1.68 -9.43
C GLY A 137 -3.21 2.86 -10.23
N GLU A 138 -2.44 3.43 -11.17
CA GLU A 138 -2.82 4.61 -11.95
C GLU A 138 -4.04 4.38 -12.86
N ARG A 139 -4.22 3.17 -13.42
CA ARG A 139 -5.41 2.88 -14.25
C ARG A 139 -6.66 2.79 -13.37
N GLN A 140 -6.57 2.08 -12.25
CA GLN A 140 -7.66 1.92 -11.29
C GLN A 140 -8.00 3.26 -10.63
N GLU A 141 -7.01 4.05 -10.21
CA GLU A 141 -7.22 5.41 -9.71
C GLU A 141 -7.92 6.28 -10.75
N ARG A 142 -7.46 6.28 -12.01
CA ARG A 142 -8.15 7.01 -13.08
C ARG A 142 -9.57 6.53 -13.29
N ALA A 143 -9.81 5.22 -13.27
CA ALA A 143 -11.14 4.65 -13.40
C ALA A 143 -12.05 5.03 -12.23
N THR A 144 -11.56 4.96 -10.99
CA THR A 144 -12.26 5.41 -9.79
C THR A 144 -12.56 6.90 -9.83
N MET A 145 -11.59 7.73 -10.21
CA MET A 145 -11.78 9.17 -10.37
C MET A 145 -12.77 9.50 -11.47
N SER A 146 -12.76 8.74 -12.57
CA SER A 146 -13.73 8.88 -13.66
C SER A 146 -15.13 8.48 -13.21
N LEU A 147 -15.27 7.37 -12.47
CA LEU A 147 -16.53 6.92 -11.89
C LEU A 147 -17.12 7.96 -10.92
N LEU A 148 -16.30 8.51 -10.02
CA LEU A 148 -16.73 9.56 -9.08
C LEU A 148 -17.19 10.82 -9.80
N ARG A 149 -16.56 11.19 -10.92
CA ARG A 149 -17.02 12.27 -11.80
C ARG A 149 -18.36 11.93 -12.44
N CYS A 150 -18.52 10.74 -13.02
CA CYS A 150 -19.79 10.32 -13.62
C CYS A 150 -20.93 10.30 -12.59
N LEU A 151 -20.69 9.84 -11.36
CA LEU A 151 -21.68 9.83 -10.29
C LEU A 151 -22.07 11.24 -9.84
N LYS A 152 -21.12 12.19 -9.87
CA LYS A 152 -21.39 13.60 -9.62
C LYS A 152 -22.31 14.18 -10.70
N ASP A 153 -22.03 13.88 -11.95
CA ASP A 153 -22.77 14.43 -13.09
C ASP A 153 -24.17 13.81 -13.20
N ALA A 154 -24.31 12.52 -12.87
CA ALA A 154 -25.59 11.82 -12.82
C ALA A 154 -26.52 12.30 -11.68
N ALA A 155 -25.95 12.73 -10.54
CA ALA A 155 -26.73 13.28 -9.42
C ALA A 155 -27.24 14.71 -9.66
N TRP A 156 -26.93 15.31 -10.82
CA TRP A 156 -27.42 16.65 -11.21
C TRP A 156 -28.54 16.58 -12.26
N ASP A 157 -28.88 15.39 -12.79
CA ASP A 157 -29.95 15.21 -13.77
C ASP A 157 -31.31 14.88 -13.13
N ASP A 158 -31.58 15.46 -11.96
CA ASP A 158 -32.91 15.47 -11.32
C ASP A 158 -33.78 16.64 -11.85
N SER A 159 -33.52 17.12 -13.06
CA SER A 159 -34.44 17.99 -13.80
C SER A 159 -35.38 17.17 -14.69
N VAL A 160 -36.23 16.34 -14.04
CA VAL A 160 -37.55 15.91 -14.56
C VAL A 160 -38.56 16.00 -13.44
#